data_AF-A0A524JWV6-F1
#
_entry.id   AF-A0A524JWV6-F1
#
_cell.length_a   1.000
_cell.length_b   1.000
_cell.length_c   1.000
_cell.angle_alpha   90.00
_cell.angle_beta   90.00
_cell.angle_gamma   90.00
#
_symmetry.space_group_name_H-M   'P 1'
#
loop_
_entity.id
_entity.type
_entity.pdbx_description
1 polymer ?
#
loop_
_entity_poly.entity_id
_entity_poly.type
_entity_poly.pdbx_seq_one_letter_code
_entity_poly.pdbx_strand_id
1 'polypeptide(L)'
;MIAQLTHNQSGFNFYTQSDSWLASVTNDGYLVSADLMKWKMLWKKSLSLDFAEKIENIADIALIDDIIVMASDPGRRIFLIEAQTGKLHNITRNESRDNAANGGSKLR
;
A
#
# COMPACT_ATOMS: atom_id res chain seq x y z
N MET A 1 3.86 18.10 7.91
CA MET A 1 3.80 18.17 6.44
C MET A 1 2.46 17.61 6.01
N ILE A 2 1.64 18.36 5.25
CA ILE A 2 0.32 17.91 4.78
C ILE A 2 0.50 17.55 3.30
N ALA A 3 0.24 16.29 2.93
CA ALA A 3 0.19 15.87 1.53
C ALA A 3 -1.04 16.51 0.87
N GLN A 4 -0.82 17.30 -0.18
CA GLN A 4 -1.89 17.96 -0.93
C GLN A 4 -2.19 17.12 -2.17
N LEU A 5 -3.43 16.63 -2.26
CA LEU A 5 -3.95 15.85 -3.39
C LEU A 5 -4.32 16.76 -4.55
N THR A 6 -3.52 16.79 -5.60
CA THR A 6 -3.87 17.40 -6.89
C THR A 6 -4.36 16.34 -7.86
N HIS A 7 -5.65 16.36 -8.20
CA HIS A 7 -6.20 15.60 -9.33
C HIS A 7 -5.62 16.17 -10.63
N ASN A 8 -4.88 15.37 -11.41
CA ASN A 8 -4.24 15.82 -12.65
C ASN A 8 -4.48 14.82 -13.79
N GLN A 9 -4.82 15.34 -14.99
CA GLN A 9 -5.03 14.58 -16.22
C GLN A 9 -3.68 14.11 -16.83
N SER A 10 -2.90 13.32 -16.09
CA SER A 10 -1.58 12.86 -16.51
C SER A 10 -1.35 11.40 -16.10
N GLY A 11 -1.75 10.41 -16.91
CA GLY A 11 -1.28 8.99 -16.89
C GLY A 11 -1.29 8.18 -15.58
N PHE A 12 -1.62 8.80 -14.45
CA PHE A 12 -1.48 8.35 -13.08
C PHE A 12 -2.79 8.68 -12.36
N ASN A 13 -3.35 7.71 -11.65
CA ASN A 13 -4.57 7.92 -10.86
C ASN A 13 -4.25 8.55 -9.51
N PHE A 14 -3.15 8.11 -8.89
CA PHE A 14 -2.70 8.59 -7.58
C PHE A 14 -1.18 8.67 -7.55
N TYR A 15 -0.63 9.66 -6.84
CA TYR A 15 0.80 9.71 -6.56
C TYR A 15 1.05 10.31 -5.18
N THR A 16 2.15 9.87 -4.56
CA THR A 16 2.69 10.43 -3.33
C THR A 16 4.19 10.57 -3.49
N GLN A 17 4.76 11.61 -2.88
CA GLN A 17 6.19 11.89 -3.00
C GLN A 17 6.79 12.37 -1.68
N SER A 18 8.07 12.10 -1.51
CA SER A 18 8.95 12.77 -0.56
C SER A 18 10.01 13.56 -1.34
N ASP A 19 11.01 14.09 -0.65
CA ASP A 19 12.14 14.78 -1.28
C ASP A 19 13.00 13.87 -2.17
N SER A 20 12.98 12.56 -1.92
CA SER A 20 13.83 11.57 -2.59
C SER A 20 13.07 10.45 -3.31
N TRP A 21 11.76 10.32 -3.05
CA TRP A 21 10.95 9.21 -3.57
C TRP A 21 9.67 9.69 -4.23
N LEU A 22 9.29 8.96 -5.28
CA LEU A 22 7.97 9.02 -5.88
C LEU A 22 7.37 7.62 -5.87
N ALA A 23 6.13 7.50 -5.40
CA ALA A 23 5.30 6.32 -5.62
C ALA A 23 4.03 6.72 -6.36
N SER A 24 3.61 5.91 -7.33
CA SER A 24 2.41 6.21 -8.10
C SER A 24 1.67 4.96 -8.56
N VAL A 25 0.35 5.07 -8.63
CA VAL A 25 -0.52 4.09 -9.28
C VAL A 25 -0.85 4.61 -10.68
N THR A 26 -0.40 3.86 -11.67
CA THR A 26 -0.63 4.16 -13.09
C THR A 26 -2.01 3.71 -13.55
N ASN A 27 -2.49 4.30 -14.64
CA ASN A 27 -3.80 3.95 -15.20
C ASN A 27 -3.87 2.52 -15.77
N ASP A 28 -2.73 1.92 -16.13
CA ASP A 28 -2.61 0.52 -16.55
C ASP A 28 -2.57 -0.47 -15.36
N GLY A 29 -2.81 0.00 -14.13
CA GLY A 29 -2.97 -0.86 -12.96
C GLY A 29 -1.67 -1.34 -12.33
N TYR A 30 -0.61 -0.53 -12.42
CA TYR A 30 0.66 -0.82 -11.77
C TYR A 30 0.93 0.16 -10.64
N LEU A 31 1.56 -0.33 -9.58
CA LEU A 31 2.23 0.48 -8.60
C LEU A 31 3.70 0.61 -9.00
N VAL A 32 4.20 1.84 -9.09
CA VAL A 32 5.58 2.15 -9.42
C VAL A 32 6.24 2.92 -8.29
N SER A 33 7.54 2.70 -8.11
CA SER A 33 8.40 3.52 -7.25
C SER A 33 9.65 3.98 -8.00
N ALA A 34 10.05 5.22 -7.76
CA ALA A 34 11.21 5.84 -8.38
C ALA A 34 12.03 6.66 -7.38
N ASP A 35 13.36 6.59 -7.53
CA ASP A 35 14.32 7.46 -6.87
C ASP A 35 14.42 8.77 -7.67
N LEU A 36 13.95 9.87 -7.07
CA LEU A 36 13.91 11.18 -7.71
C LEU A 36 15.30 11.80 -7.85
N MET A 37 16.23 11.47 -6.95
CA MET A 37 17.60 12.00 -7.00
C MET A 37 18.38 11.36 -8.13
N LYS A 38 18.16 10.06 -8.35
CA LYS A 38 18.80 9.29 -9.42
C LYS A 38 18.02 9.27 -10.74
N TRP A 39 16.84 9.89 -10.78
CA TRP A 39 15.94 9.88 -11.93
C TRP A 39 15.68 8.47 -12.48
N LYS A 40 15.53 7.51 -11.57
CA LYS A 40 15.49 6.09 -11.91
C LYS A 40 14.30 5.39 -11.26
N MET A 41 13.52 4.68 -12.07
CA MET A 41 12.52 3.73 -11.57
C MET A 41 13.22 2.58 -10.84
N LEU A 42 12.78 2.30 -9.61
CA LEU A 42 13.28 1.16 -8.84
C LEU A 42 12.55 -0.11 -9.20
N TRP A 43 11.22 -0.06 -9.20
CA TRP A 43 10.38 -1.21 -9.46
C TRP A 43 9.01 -0.79 -9.98
N LYS A 44 8.35 -1.74 -10.65
CA LYS A 44 6.98 -1.68 -11.17
C LYS A 44 6.31 -3.01 -10.83
N LYS A 45 5.17 -2.98 -10.13
CA LYS A 45 4.40 -4.17 -9.74
C LYS A 45 2.97 -4.09 -10.23
N SER A 46 2.48 -5.19 -10.79
CA SER A 46 1.09 -5.31 -11.22
C SER A 46 0.18 -5.48 -10.00
N LEU A 47 -0.80 -4.59 -9.86
CA LEU A 47 -1.79 -4.65 -8.77
C LEU A 47 -2.73 -5.86 -8.88
N SER A 48 -2.80 -6.50 -10.05
CA SER A 48 -3.67 -7.65 -10.31
C SER A 48 -2.95 -9.00 -10.27
N LEU A 49 -1.65 -9.05 -10.55
CA LEU A 49 -0.88 -10.30 -10.65
C LEU A 49 0.09 -10.51 -9.50
N ASP A 50 0.75 -9.46 -9.04
CA ASP A 50 1.87 -9.59 -8.08
C ASP A 50 1.40 -9.56 -6.62
N PHE A 51 0.16 -9.10 -6.40
CA PHE A 51 -0.49 -9.17 -5.11
C PHE A 51 -1.36 -10.42 -5.09
N ALA A 52 -1.15 -11.29 -4.11
CA ALA A 52 -1.89 -12.55 -3.95
C ALA A 52 -3.41 -12.35 -3.92
N GLU A 53 -3.84 -11.13 -3.60
CA GLU A 53 -5.21 -10.68 -3.72
C GLU A 53 -5.28 -9.61 -4.81
N LYS A 54 -6.20 -9.79 -5.77
CA LYS A 54 -6.46 -8.80 -6.81
C LYS A 54 -6.87 -7.48 -6.16
N ILE A 55 -6.07 -6.44 -6.35
CA ILE A 55 -6.37 -5.11 -5.81
C ILE A 55 -7.22 -4.36 -6.82
N GLU A 56 -8.53 -4.40 -6.61
CA GLU A 56 -9.50 -3.64 -7.38
C GLU A 56 -9.73 -2.28 -6.71
N ASN A 57 -9.77 -1.21 -7.52
CA ASN A 57 -10.05 0.18 -7.14
C ASN A 57 -9.23 0.72 -5.95
N ILE A 58 -8.08 1.31 -6.28
CA ILE A 58 -7.30 2.11 -5.31
C ILE A 58 -8.08 3.37 -4.96
N ALA A 59 -8.25 3.61 -3.66
CA ALA A 59 -8.91 4.80 -3.14
C ALA A 59 -7.91 5.92 -2.87
N ASP A 60 -6.73 5.57 -2.34
CA ASP A 60 -5.67 6.54 -2.04
C ASP A 60 -4.30 5.85 -1.83
N ILE A 61 -3.23 6.62 -1.96
CA ILE A 61 -1.87 6.22 -1.55
C ILE A 61 -1.17 7.34 -0.78
N ALA A 62 -0.40 6.96 0.23
CA ALA A 62 0.43 7.87 1.01
C ALA A 62 1.82 7.27 1.22
N LEU A 63 2.84 8.12 1.36
CA LEU A 63 4.19 7.72 1.73
C LEU A 63 4.46 8.17 3.17
N ILE A 64 4.79 7.22 4.04
CA ILE A 64 5.16 7.46 5.43
C ILE A 64 6.54 6.84 5.62
N ASP A 65 7.54 7.68 5.82
CA ASP A 65 8.96 7.29 5.80
C ASP A 65 9.29 6.50 4.50
N ASP A 66 9.72 5.24 4.62
CA ASP A 66 10.03 4.35 3.50
C ASP A 66 8.88 3.37 3.16
N ILE A 67 7.65 3.64 3.65
CA ILE A 67 6.48 2.76 3.47
C ILE A 67 5.39 3.47 2.67
N ILE A 68 5.00 2.85 1.56
CA ILE A 68 3.81 3.21 0.79
C ILE A 68 2.62 2.55 1.47
N VAL A 69 1.70 3.38 1.97
CA VAL A 69 0.40 2.98 2.48
C VAL A 69 -0.60 3.13 1.34
N MET A 70 -1.23 2.03 0.93
CA MET A 70 -2.21 2.03 -0.15
C MET A 70 -3.54 1.50 0.36
N ALA A 71 -4.61 2.25 0.12
CA ALA A 71 -5.97 1.87 0.52
C ALA A 71 -6.78 1.45 -0.72
N SER A 72 -7.54 0.35 -0.62
CA SER A 72 -8.46 -0.09 -1.67
C SER A 72 -9.92 -0.17 -1.20
N ASP A 73 -10.84 0.05 -2.14
CA ASP A 73 -12.31 0.03 -1.95
C ASP A 73 -12.94 -0.97 -2.96
N PRO A 74 -14.01 -1.73 -2.66
CA PRO A 74 -14.82 -1.82 -1.43
C PRO A 74 -14.16 -2.61 -0.28
N GLY A 75 -12.93 -3.10 -0.47
CA GLY A 75 -12.29 -4.04 0.45
C GLY A 75 -11.88 -3.45 1.81
N ARG A 76 -11.79 -2.11 1.93
CA ARG A 76 -11.23 -1.41 3.10
C ARG A 76 -9.90 -2.02 3.55
N ARG A 77 -9.10 -2.48 2.58
CA ARG A 77 -7.80 -3.11 2.84
C ARG A 77 -6.73 -2.03 2.81
N ILE A 78 -5.76 -2.16 3.70
CA ILE A 78 -4.59 -1.30 3.75
C ILE A 78 -3.38 -2.20 3.43
N PHE A 79 -2.66 -1.84 2.39
CA PHE A 79 -1.41 -2.48 2.00
C PHE A 79 -0.26 -1.59 2.46
N LEU A 80 0.74 -2.20 3.10
CA LEU A 80 1.98 -1.54 3.48
C LEU A 80 3.10 -2.10 2.64
N ILE A 81 3.74 -1.26 1.84
CA ILE A 81 4.68 -1.69 0.81
C ILE A 81 5.98 -0.89 0.97
N GLU A 82 7.12 -1.58 1.09
CA GLU A 82 8.43 -0.91 1.14
C GLU A 82 8.68 -0.12 -0.16
N ALA A 83 8.94 1.18 -0.05
CA ALA A 83 9.14 2.06 -1.19
C ALA A 83 10.36 1.67 -2.04
N GLN A 84 11.40 1.09 -1.43
CA GLN A 84 12.65 0.72 -2.12
C GLN A 84 12.58 -0.63 -2.84
N THR A 85 11.87 -1.60 -2.27
CA THR A 85 11.90 -3.00 -2.74
C THR A 85 10.56 -3.45 -3.33
N GLY A 86 9.48 -2.71 -3.06
CA GLY A 86 8.12 -3.10 -3.39
C GLY A 86 7.63 -4.29 -2.56
N LYS A 87 8.33 -4.65 -1.48
CA LYS A 87 7.96 -5.76 -0.61
C LYS A 87 6.70 -5.41 0.17
N LEU A 88 5.69 -6.28 0.05
CA LEU A 88 4.45 -6.16 0.82
C LEU A 88 4.67 -6.69 2.23
N HIS A 89 4.28 -5.90 3.24
CA HIS A 89 4.16 -6.37 4.62
C HIS A 89 2.78 -6.97 4.84
N ASN A 90 2.75 -8.24 5.27
CA ASN A 90 1.50 -8.86 5.72
C ASN A 90 1.19 -8.37 7.14
N ILE A 91 0.12 -7.58 7.29
CA ILE A 91 -0.50 -7.37 8.58
C ILE A 91 -1.54 -8.48 8.77
N THR A 92 -1.16 -9.54 9.46
CA THR A 92 -2.13 -10.55 9.89
C THR A 92 -3.05 -9.88 10.91
N ARG A 93 -4.36 -9.88 10.63
CA ARG A 93 -5.35 -9.51 11.65
C ARG A 93 -5.16 -10.50 12.81
N ASN A 94 -4.72 -10.02 13.96
CA ASN A 94 -4.76 -10.83 15.17
C ASN A 94 -6.24 -11.02 15.52
N GLU A 95 -6.84 -12.12 15.08
CA GLU A 95 -8.14 -12.58 15.55
C GLU A 95 -7.99 -13.07 17.01
N SER A 96 -7.72 -12.16 17.93
CA SER A 96 -7.65 -12.44 19.37
C SER A 96 -8.84 -11.85 20.10
N ARG A 97 -10.08 -12.01 19.58
CA ARG A 97 -11.28 -11.55 20.31
C ARG A 97 -12.48 -12.49 20.41
N ASP A 98 -12.49 -13.66 19.76
CA ASP A 98 -13.66 -14.57 19.83
C ASP A 98 -13.41 -15.92 20.54
N ASN A 99 -12.23 -16.13 21.17
CA ASN A 99 -11.98 -17.38 21.91
C ASN A 99 -11.95 -17.24 23.44
N ALA A 100 -12.31 -16.08 23.99
CA ALA A 100 -12.35 -15.85 25.45
C ALA A 100 -13.73 -16.09 26.09
N ALA A 101 -14.69 -16.68 25.36
CA ALA A 101 -16.03 -16.96 25.89
C ALA A 101 -16.26 -18.44 26.29
N ASN A 102 -15.33 -19.37 26.03
CA ASN A 102 -15.49 -20.81 26.34
C ASN A 102 -14.26 -21.47 27.01
N GLY A 103 -13.42 -20.68 27.70
CA GLY A 103 -12.26 -21.19 28.46
C GLY A 103 -12.57 -21.58 29.91
N GLY A 104 -13.76 -22.11 30.17
CA GLY A 104 -14.12 -22.61 31.49
C GLY A 104 -13.12 -23.66 32.00
N SER A 105 -12.56 -23.38 33.18
CA SER A 105 -12.14 -24.38 34.17
C SER A 105 -10.92 -25.28 33.84
N LYS A 106 -9.73 -24.83 34.24
CA LYS A 106 -8.98 -25.35 35.41
C LYS A 106 -7.50 -24.96 35.29
N LEU A 107 -7.02 -24.17 36.25
CA LEU A 107 -5.63 -24.23 36.69
C LEU A 107 -5.37 -25.69 37.09
N ARG A 108 -4.48 -26.34 36.35
CA ARG A 108 -3.75 -27.52 36.80
C ARG A 108 -2.29 -27.11 36.82
#